data_AF-A0A8C9SY60-F1
#
_entry.id   AF-A0A8C9SY60-F1
#
_cell.length_a   1.000
_cell.length_b   1.000
_cell.length_c   1.000
_cell.angle_alpha   90.00
_cell.angle_beta   90.00
_cell.angle_gamma   90.00
#
_symmetry.space_group_name_H-M   'P 1'
#
loop_
_entity.id
_entity.type
_entity.pdbx_description
1 polymer ?
#
loop_
_entity_poly.entity_id
_entity_poly.type
_entity_poly.pdbx_seq_one_letter_code
_entity_poly.pdbx_strand_id
1 'polypeptide(L)'
;MTADKMEDPGKEQGVSNGAVYDEMEAEDNLSPEDLSEMLAAGTKESHEKAENTKFVKDFLRGRIPRELFKLGAVALYFTYTAMEEEIERNRDHPQFAPLYFPAELHRHEALARDLEYFYGGDWKSQISCSPATQRYVKRIHEVGQSDPVLLVAHTYTRYMGDLSGGQVLKKVAQRALKLPPTGEGLCFYEFEGIHSAKAFKQLYRSRMNELDLDELTKERVVAEANLAFTFNMEVFTELEELGKTLPEDVVDGDVPAHGDMQGDIRKCPYYAAKMAASGGTSYACRVAMALLRNPTGQVLLATCVAAVAGLAAWYLM
;
A
#
# COMPACT_ATOMS: atom_id res chain seq x y z
N MET A 1 -33.38 -53.86 -3.11
CA MET A 1 -32.08 -53.72 -2.43
C MET A 1 -31.28 -52.68 -3.19
N THR A 2 -31.27 -51.47 -2.62
CA THR A 2 -30.26 -50.39 -2.73
C THR A 2 -29.10 -50.67 -3.69
N ALA A 3 -29.07 -50.06 -4.88
CA ALA A 3 -28.56 -48.70 -5.16
C ALA A 3 -27.07 -48.55 -4.79
N ASP A 4 -26.18 -48.69 -5.79
CA ASP A 4 -25.23 -47.61 -6.06
C ASP A 4 -24.79 -47.63 -7.54
N LYS A 5 -25.02 -46.50 -8.21
CA LYS A 5 -24.66 -46.19 -9.59
C LYS A 5 -24.47 -44.67 -9.59
N MET A 6 -23.22 -44.22 -9.58
CA MET A 6 -22.80 -42.84 -9.85
C MET A 6 -21.47 -42.98 -10.61
N GLU A 7 -21.42 -42.88 -11.94
CA GLU A 7 -21.52 -41.67 -12.76
C GLU A 7 -20.56 -40.55 -12.30
N ASP A 8 -19.43 -40.53 -13.00
CA ASP A 8 -18.48 -39.44 -13.16
C ASP A 8 -19.13 -38.29 -13.96
N PRO A 9 -19.03 -37.04 -13.47
CA PRO A 9 -19.07 -35.90 -14.35
C PRO A 9 -17.87 -34.97 -14.12
N GLY A 10 -17.10 -34.79 -15.18
CA GLY A 10 -16.92 -33.46 -15.76
C GLY A 10 -16.00 -32.51 -14.99
N LYS A 11 -14.76 -32.42 -15.50
CA LYS A 11 -13.87 -31.26 -15.32
C LYS A 11 -14.62 -29.96 -15.68
N GLU A 12 -14.85 -29.10 -14.70
CA GLU A 12 -15.03 -27.66 -14.92
C GLU A 12 -13.82 -26.91 -14.39
N GLN A 13 -13.07 -26.31 -15.31
CA GLN A 13 -11.99 -25.38 -15.04
C GLN A 13 -12.59 -24.05 -14.57
N GLY A 14 -12.65 -23.85 -13.25
CA GLY A 14 -12.81 -22.54 -12.66
C GLY A 14 -11.49 -21.78 -12.68
N VAL A 15 -11.35 -20.83 -13.60
CA VAL A 15 -10.21 -19.89 -13.65
C VAL A 15 -10.32 -18.93 -12.47
N SER A 16 -9.67 -19.28 -11.37
CA SER A 16 -9.36 -18.35 -10.28
C SER A 16 -8.13 -17.53 -10.67
N ASN A 17 -8.35 -16.29 -11.14
CA ASN A 17 -7.28 -15.29 -11.24
C ASN A 17 -6.91 -14.79 -9.84
N GLY A 18 -6.20 -15.64 -9.09
CA GLY A 18 -5.39 -15.22 -7.96
C GLY A 18 -3.99 -14.89 -8.48
N ALA A 19 -3.58 -13.63 -8.42
CA ALA A 19 -2.20 -13.24 -8.68
C ALA A 19 -1.34 -13.74 -7.52
N VAL A 20 -0.95 -15.01 -7.58
CA VAL A 20 0.13 -15.58 -6.78
C VAL A 20 1.41 -15.14 -7.49
N TYR A 21 2.03 -14.08 -6.97
CA TYR A 21 3.41 -13.77 -7.32
C TYR A 21 4.30 -14.79 -6.62
N ASP A 22 4.58 -15.87 -7.34
CA ASP A 22 5.60 -16.84 -7.01
C ASP A 22 6.96 -16.20 -7.38
N GLU A 23 7.57 -15.49 -6.42
CA GLU A 23 8.92 -14.95 -6.55
C GLU A 23 9.89 -15.85 -5.78
N MET A 24 10.68 -16.60 -6.53
CA MET A 24 11.77 -17.47 -6.09
C MET A 24 12.67 -16.76 -5.05
N GLU A 25 12.57 -17.23 -3.80
CA GLU A 25 13.34 -16.78 -2.64
C GLU A 25 14.84 -17.11 -2.81
N ALA A 26 15.72 -16.21 -2.39
CA ALA A 26 17.05 -16.61 -1.96
C ALA A 26 16.88 -17.14 -0.54
N GLU A 27 17.04 -18.44 -0.33
CA GLU A 27 16.90 -19.09 0.97
C GLU A 27 17.92 -18.53 1.97
N ASP A 28 17.53 -17.51 2.74
CA ASP A 28 18.02 -17.39 4.11
C ASP A 28 17.52 -18.64 4.84
N ASN A 29 18.42 -19.38 5.50
CA ASN A 29 18.06 -20.54 6.33
C ASN A 29 17.28 -20.07 7.57
N LEU A 30 16.02 -19.69 7.40
CA LEU A 30 15.14 -19.28 8.49
C LEU A 30 14.64 -20.51 9.25
N SER A 31 14.81 -20.49 10.56
CA SER A 31 14.26 -21.52 11.45
C SER A 31 12.79 -21.22 11.76
N PRO A 32 11.91 -22.23 11.88
CA PRO A 32 10.56 -22.02 12.41
C PRO A 32 10.53 -21.40 13.82
N GLU A 33 11.64 -21.50 14.55
CA GLU A 33 11.85 -20.94 15.90
C GLU A 33 12.42 -19.51 15.87
N ASP A 34 12.71 -18.97 14.68
CA ASP A 34 13.13 -17.58 14.52
C ASP A 34 11.97 -16.65 14.90
N LEU A 35 12.28 -15.58 15.64
CA LEU A 35 11.26 -14.62 16.09
C LEU A 35 10.47 -14.03 14.91
N SER A 36 11.13 -13.79 13.77
CA SER A 36 10.45 -13.30 12.56
C SER A 36 9.38 -14.26 12.05
N GLU A 37 9.66 -15.57 12.06
CA GLU A 37 8.74 -16.61 11.58
C GLU A 37 7.62 -16.86 12.59
N MET A 38 7.96 -16.88 13.88
CA MET A 38 6.97 -16.97 14.96
C MET A 38 5.98 -15.79 14.93
N LEU A 39 6.45 -14.57 14.70
CA LEU A 39 5.60 -13.39 14.55
C LEU A 39 4.72 -13.49 13.29
N ALA A 40 5.30 -13.86 12.15
CA ALA A 40 4.55 -13.97 10.90
C ALA A 40 3.45 -15.04 10.98
N ALA A 41 3.77 -16.22 11.50
CA ALA A 41 2.82 -17.31 11.68
C ALA A 41 1.78 -16.97 12.77
N GLY A 42 2.23 -16.49 13.93
CA GLY A 42 1.41 -16.24 15.10
C GLY A 42 0.46 -15.04 14.99
N THR A 43 0.73 -14.11 14.06
CA THR A 43 -0.14 -12.94 13.83
C THR A 43 -0.98 -13.04 12.55
N LYS A 44 -0.85 -14.12 11.78
CA LYS A 44 -1.54 -14.29 10.50
C LYS A 44 -3.05 -14.07 10.57
N GLU A 45 -3.72 -14.67 11.55
CA GLU A 45 -5.18 -14.50 11.73
C GLU A 45 -5.56 -13.06 12.07
N SER A 46 -4.77 -12.41 12.94
CA SER A 46 -4.99 -11.00 13.32
C SER A 46 -4.76 -10.04 12.15
N HIS A 47 -3.76 -10.32 11.32
CA HIS A 47 -3.52 -9.59 10.07
C HIS A 47 -4.70 -9.74 9.11
N GLU A 48 -5.15 -10.98 8.85
CA GLU A 48 -6.31 -11.24 8.00
C GLU A 48 -7.57 -10.55 8.51
N LYS A 49 -7.82 -10.54 9.82
CA LYS A 49 -8.96 -9.81 10.43
C LYS A 49 -8.84 -8.30 10.23
N ALA A 50 -7.66 -7.73 10.46
CA ALA A 50 -7.41 -6.29 10.31
C ALA A 50 -7.68 -5.82 8.86
N GLU A 51 -7.17 -6.56 7.86
CA GLU A 51 -7.41 -6.27 6.45
C GLU A 51 -8.90 -6.41 6.06
N ASN A 52 -9.62 -7.28 6.77
CA ASN A 52 -11.03 -7.54 6.50
C ASN A 52 -12.01 -6.60 7.21
N THR A 53 -11.52 -5.66 8.02
CA THR A 53 -12.37 -4.61 8.62
C THR A 53 -13.03 -3.75 7.54
N LYS A 54 -14.22 -3.22 7.84
CA LYS A 54 -14.97 -2.40 6.88
C LYS A 54 -14.20 -1.13 6.52
N PHE A 55 -13.58 -0.48 7.51
CA PHE A 55 -12.72 0.69 7.31
C PHE A 55 -11.63 0.43 6.26
N VAL A 56 -10.84 -0.65 6.39
CA VAL A 56 -9.77 -0.97 5.45
C VAL A 56 -10.32 -1.32 4.06
N LYS A 57 -11.40 -2.11 4.00
CA LYS A 57 -12.06 -2.46 2.73
C LYS A 57 -12.57 -1.23 1.98
N ASP A 58 -13.19 -0.29 2.68
CA ASP A 58 -13.70 0.95 2.08
C ASP A 58 -12.56 1.86 1.66
N PHE A 59 -11.51 1.98 2.48
CA PHE A 59 -10.28 2.69 2.11
C PHE A 59 -9.72 2.13 0.80
N LEU A 60 -9.48 0.82 0.69
CA LEU A 60 -8.90 0.20 -0.51
C LEU A 60 -9.77 0.37 -1.78
N ARG A 61 -11.09 0.52 -1.61
CA ARG A 61 -12.02 0.86 -2.68
C ARG A 61 -12.03 2.35 -3.04
N GLY A 62 -11.28 3.18 -2.33
CA GLY A 62 -11.23 4.64 -2.48
C GLY A 62 -12.44 5.35 -1.85
N ARG A 63 -13.18 4.69 -0.96
CA ARG A 63 -14.34 5.24 -0.26
C ARG A 63 -13.92 5.77 1.11
N ILE A 64 -13.10 6.81 1.09
CA ILE A 64 -12.57 7.44 2.31
C ILE A 64 -12.80 8.95 2.25
N PRO A 65 -13.75 9.51 3.04
CA PRO A 65 -13.94 10.95 3.13
C PRO A 65 -12.66 11.64 3.63
N ARG A 66 -12.44 12.90 3.21
CA ARG A 66 -11.22 13.63 3.57
C ARG A 66 -11.09 13.79 5.08
N GLU A 67 -12.18 14.14 5.75
CA GLU A 67 -12.18 14.30 7.20
C GLU A 67 -11.90 12.98 7.94
N LEU A 68 -12.38 11.85 7.41
CA LEU A 68 -12.08 10.54 8.00
C LEU A 68 -10.60 10.15 7.82
N PHE A 69 -10.02 10.45 6.66
CA PHE A 69 -8.58 10.26 6.43
C PHE A 69 -7.74 11.09 7.40
N LYS A 70 -8.11 12.35 7.63
CA LYS A 70 -7.45 13.24 8.60
C LYS A 70 -7.48 12.66 10.01
N LEU A 71 -8.62 12.16 10.47
CA LEU A 71 -8.73 11.50 11.78
C LEU A 71 -7.83 10.26 11.88
N GLY A 72 -7.72 9.48 10.81
CA GLY A 72 -6.77 8.37 10.72
C GLY A 72 -5.32 8.84 10.85
N ALA A 73 -4.94 9.91 10.16
CA ALA A 73 -3.60 10.51 10.27
C ALA A 73 -3.31 11.03 11.69
N VAL A 74 -4.30 11.59 12.39
CA VAL A 74 -4.19 12.00 13.80
C VAL A 74 -3.94 10.80 14.70
N ALA A 75 -4.68 9.70 14.52
CA ALA A 75 -4.49 8.48 15.29
C ALA A 75 -3.08 7.90 15.10
N LEU A 76 -2.60 7.89 13.85
CA LEU A 76 -1.22 7.51 13.53
C LEU A 76 -0.21 8.45 14.20
N TYR A 77 -0.39 9.76 14.11
CA TYR A 77 0.52 10.73 14.73
C TYR A 77 0.75 10.46 16.21
N PHE A 78 -0.32 10.30 17.00
CA PHE A 78 -0.18 9.99 18.42
C PHE A 78 0.45 8.61 18.67
N THR A 79 0.06 7.59 17.89
CA THR A 79 0.60 6.23 18.02
C THR A 79 2.10 6.19 17.75
N TYR A 80 2.56 6.78 16.65
CA TYR A 80 3.98 6.79 16.29
C TYR A 80 4.79 7.72 17.18
N THR A 81 4.21 8.82 17.67
CA THR A 81 4.89 9.67 18.67
C THR A 81 5.21 8.85 19.92
N ALA A 82 4.23 8.15 20.49
CA ALA A 82 4.45 7.32 21.67
C ALA A 82 5.45 6.19 21.39
N MET A 83 5.32 5.53 20.23
CA MET A 83 6.22 4.44 19.85
C MET A 83 7.66 4.92 19.70
N GLU A 84 7.87 6.05 19.02
CA GLU A 84 9.20 6.59 18.73
C GLU A 84 9.86 7.22 19.96
N GLU A 85 9.08 7.78 20.89
CA GLU A 85 9.57 8.16 22.22
C GLU A 85 10.11 6.95 23.01
N GLU A 86 9.39 5.82 22.98
CA GLU A 86 9.81 4.61 23.68
C GLU A 86 10.94 3.86 22.94
N ILE A 87 11.04 3.98 21.62
CA ILE A 87 12.20 3.55 20.84
C ILE A 87 13.44 4.33 21.29
N GLU A 88 13.36 5.67 21.36
CA GLU A 88 14.47 6.50 21.80
C GLU A 88 14.89 6.20 23.24
N ARG A 89 13.93 5.93 24.14
CA ARG A 89 14.23 5.50 25.52
C ARG A 89 15.04 4.20 25.55
N ASN A 90 14.73 3.26 24.66
CA ASN A 90 15.28 1.90 24.67
C ASN A 90 16.34 1.65 23.58
N ARG A 91 16.82 2.70 22.91
CA ARG A 91 17.76 2.59 21.77
C ARG A 91 19.05 1.81 22.09
N ASP A 92 19.51 1.88 23.33
CA ASP A 92 20.72 1.22 23.82
C ASP A 92 20.41 -0.07 24.60
N HIS A 93 19.13 -0.43 24.76
CA HIS A 93 18.71 -1.63 25.48
C HIS A 93 19.01 -2.88 24.64
N PRO A 94 19.72 -3.90 25.16
CA PRO A 94 20.21 -5.02 24.35
C PRO A 94 19.08 -5.82 23.68
N GLN A 95 17.90 -5.88 24.29
CA GLN A 95 16.72 -6.58 23.74
C GLN A 95 15.94 -5.76 22.69
N PHE A 96 16.41 -4.57 22.31
CA PHE A 96 15.76 -3.73 21.30
C PHE A 96 16.74 -3.07 20.31
N ALA A 97 17.95 -2.71 20.76
CA ALA A 97 18.96 -1.97 20.00
C ALA A 97 19.19 -2.45 18.56
N PRO A 98 19.19 -3.77 18.22
CA PRO A 98 19.31 -4.23 16.84
C PRO A 98 18.23 -3.71 15.87
N LEU A 99 17.09 -3.24 16.39
CA LEU A 99 15.95 -2.72 15.63
C LEU A 99 15.91 -1.18 15.59
N TYR A 100 16.94 -0.50 16.09
CA TYR A 100 16.99 0.96 16.11
C TYR A 100 17.36 1.54 14.73
N PHE A 101 16.33 1.85 13.94
CA PHE A 101 16.44 2.42 12.58
C PHE A 101 15.70 3.76 12.44
N PRO A 102 16.10 4.81 13.18
CA PRO A 102 15.35 6.06 13.22
C PRO A 102 15.31 6.79 11.88
N ALA A 103 16.43 6.83 11.15
CA ALA A 103 16.53 7.54 9.88
C ALA A 103 15.65 6.90 8.78
N GLU A 104 15.51 5.58 8.84
CA GLU A 104 14.79 4.81 7.84
C GLU A 104 13.31 4.69 8.17
N LEU A 105 12.95 4.47 9.45
CA LEU A 105 11.61 4.07 9.85
C LEU A 105 10.78 5.13 10.58
N HIS A 106 11.38 6.12 11.27
CA HIS A 106 10.58 7.06 12.06
C HIS A 106 9.59 7.84 11.19
N ARG A 107 8.35 7.95 11.65
CA ARG A 107 7.21 8.56 10.95
C ARG A 107 6.71 9.83 11.62
N HIS A 108 7.10 10.14 12.87
CA HIS A 108 6.61 11.31 13.60
C HIS A 108 6.68 12.60 12.77
N GLU A 109 7.86 12.89 12.22
CA GLU A 109 8.09 14.11 11.42
C GLU A 109 7.30 14.10 10.10
N ALA A 110 7.14 12.94 9.46
CA ALA A 110 6.35 12.80 8.25
C ALA A 110 4.85 13.02 8.53
N LEU A 111 4.35 12.46 9.62
CA LEU A 111 2.97 12.65 10.07
C LEU A 111 2.70 14.09 10.50
N ALA A 112 3.66 14.76 11.14
CA ALA A 112 3.55 16.17 11.49
C ALA A 112 3.37 17.06 10.23
N ARG A 113 4.14 16.79 9.16
CA ARG A 113 3.97 17.48 7.86
C ARG A 113 2.63 17.20 7.20
N ASP A 114 2.17 15.95 7.26
CA ASP A 114 0.84 15.60 6.73
C ASP A 114 -0.27 16.32 7.49
N LEU A 115 -0.18 16.40 8.82
CA LEU A 115 -1.15 17.13 9.64
C LEU A 115 -1.11 18.64 9.39
N GLU A 116 0.08 19.23 9.23
CA GLU A 116 0.20 20.64 8.83
C GLU A 116 -0.45 20.89 7.46
N TYR A 117 -0.29 19.99 6.50
CA TYR A 117 -0.96 20.08 5.20
C TYR A 117 -2.50 20.03 5.33
N PHE A 118 -3.04 19.18 6.21
CA PHE A 118 -4.48 19.01 6.35
C PHE A 118 -5.18 20.04 7.24
N TYR A 119 -4.51 20.54 8.27
CA TYR A 119 -5.09 21.41 9.31
C TYR A 119 -4.49 22.82 9.33
N GLY A 120 -3.39 23.07 8.61
CA GLY A 120 -2.70 24.35 8.59
C GLY A 120 -1.61 24.49 9.67
N GLY A 121 -1.00 25.67 9.76
CA GLY A 121 0.15 25.91 10.65
C GLY A 121 -0.15 25.79 12.16
N ASP A 122 -1.42 25.83 12.56
CA ASP A 122 -1.90 25.67 13.94
C ASP A 122 -2.45 24.27 14.25
N TRP A 123 -2.16 23.28 13.38
CA TRP A 123 -2.69 21.91 13.45
C TRP A 123 -2.63 21.26 14.83
N LYS A 124 -1.55 21.49 15.60
CA LYS A 124 -1.38 20.93 16.95
C LYS A 124 -2.52 21.30 17.90
N SER A 125 -3.11 22.48 17.72
CA SER A 125 -4.22 22.97 18.55
C SER A 125 -5.59 22.42 18.13
N GLN A 126 -5.69 21.84 16.92
CA GLN A 126 -6.93 21.35 16.33
C GLN A 126 -7.11 19.84 16.48
N ILE A 127 -6.04 19.11 16.81
CA ILE A 127 -6.07 17.65 16.93
C ILE A 127 -6.19 17.22 18.40
N SER A 128 -6.82 16.07 18.62
CA SER A 128 -6.90 15.43 19.93
C SER A 128 -6.78 13.93 19.79
N CYS A 129 -6.09 13.28 20.72
CA CYS A 129 -5.96 11.82 20.72
C CYS A 129 -7.32 11.19 21.05
N SER A 130 -7.82 10.31 20.20
CA SER A 130 -9.11 9.66 20.39
C SER A 130 -9.07 8.57 21.48
N PRO A 131 -10.20 8.19 22.10
CA PRO A 131 -10.21 7.18 23.16
C PRO A 131 -9.55 5.83 22.78
N ALA A 132 -9.77 5.31 21.58
CA ALA A 132 -9.09 4.08 21.13
C ALA A 132 -7.58 4.29 20.96
N THR A 133 -7.17 5.41 20.35
CA THR A 133 -5.76 5.75 20.19
C THR A 133 -5.06 5.95 21.54
N GLN A 134 -5.73 6.58 22.52
CA GLN A 134 -5.19 6.77 23.87
C GLN A 134 -4.92 5.44 24.56
N ARG A 135 -5.79 4.43 24.40
CA ARG A 135 -5.53 3.09 24.95
C ARG A 135 -4.29 2.47 24.32
N TYR A 136 -4.12 2.63 23.01
CA TYR A 136 -2.96 2.08 22.32
C TYR A 136 -1.66 2.79 22.76
N VAL A 137 -1.66 4.11 22.77
CA VAL A 137 -0.56 4.96 23.27
C VAL A 137 -0.18 4.58 24.71
N LYS A 138 -1.18 4.38 25.58
CA LYS A 138 -0.94 3.95 26.96
C LYS A 138 -0.19 2.62 27.01
N ARG A 139 -0.59 1.63 26.22
CA ARG A 139 0.09 0.33 26.19
C ARG A 139 1.54 0.46 25.71
N ILE A 140 1.77 1.25 24.66
CA ILE A 140 3.10 1.47 24.10
C ILE A 140 4.04 2.05 25.18
N HIS A 141 3.59 3.07 25.92
CA HIS A 141 4.36 3.62 27.04
C HIS A 141 4.57 2.59 28.16
N GLU A 142 3.54 1.81 28.52
CA GLU A 142 3.67 0.76 29.53
C GLU A 142 4.77 -0.24 29.17
N VAL A 143 4.77 -0.80 27.95
CA VAL A 143 5.79 -1.79 27.56
C VAL A 143 7.16 -1.15 27.37
N GLY A 144 7.24 0.04 26.77
CA GLY A 144 8.52 0.76 26.61
C GLY A 144 9.20 1.09 27.94
N GLN A 145 8.43 1.31 29.01
CA GLN A 145 8.96 1.67 30.32
C GLN A 145 9.21 0.46 31.23
N SER A 146 8.41 -0.60 31.11
CA SER A 146 8.43 -1.73 32.05
C SER A 146 8.95 -3.04 31.48
N ASP A 147 8.87 -3.23 30.16
CA ASP A 147 9.28 -4.47 29.50
C ASP A 147 9.71 -4.25 28.03
N PRO A 148 10.91 -3.68 27.79
CA PRO A 148 11.33 -3.20 26.48
C PRO A 148 11.36 -4.26 25.38
N VAL A 149 11.50 -5.55 25.71
CA VAL A 149 11.46 -6.62 24.68
C VAL A 149 10.11 -6.69 23.98
N LEU A 150 9.02 -6.32 24.67
CA LEU A 150 7.69 -6.30 24.08
C LEU A 150 7.49 -5.12 23.11
N LEU A 151 8.35 -4.11 23.14
CA LEU A 151 8.34 -3.02 22.15
C LEU A 151 8.63 -3.52 20.73
N VAL A 152 9.36 -4.64 20.60
CA VAL A 152 9.60 -5.33 19.32
C VAL A 152 8.28 -5.67 18.62
N ALA A 153 7.26 -6.10 19.39
CA ALA A 153 5.95 -6.45 18.84
C ALA A 153 5.24 -5.27 18.19
N HIS A 154 5.30 -4.08 18.81
CA HIS A 154 4.64 -2.88 18.30
C HIS A 154 5.32 -2.34 17.04
N THR A 155 6.66 -2.26 17.08
CA THR A 155 7.47 -1.79 15.95
C THR A 155 7.35 -2.73 14.75
N TYR A 156 7.37 -4.05 14.98
CA TYR A 156 7.08 -5.05 13.95
C TYR A 156 5.70 -4.83 13.32
N THR A 157 4.64 -4.81 14.12
CA THR A 157 3.26 -4.71 13.62
C THR A 157 3.04 -3.43 12.80
N ARG A 158 3.64 -2.31 13.22
CA ARG A 158 3.50 -1.03 12.51
C ARG A 158 4.42 -0.93 11.28
N TYR A 159 5.74 -0.95 11.47
CA TYR A 159 6.68 -0.66 10.39
C TYR A 159 6.67 -1.72 9.27
N MET A 160 6.53 -3.01 9.61
CA MET A 160 6.46 -4.06 8.57
C MET A 160 5.16 -3.97 7.77
N GLY A 161 4.06 -3.53 8.41
CA GLY A 161 2.80 -3.23 7.74
C GLY A 161 2.93 -2.06 6.77
N ASP A 162 3.55 -0.96 7.21
CA ASP A 162 3.75 0.23 6.38
C ASP A 162 4.59 -0.06 5.13
N LEU A 163 5.65 -0.86 5.28
CA LEU A 163 6.53 -1.27 4.18
C LEU A 163 5.92 -2.32 3.23
N SER A 164 4.77 -2.89 3.59
CA SER A 164 4.10 -3.92 2.78
C SER A 164 2.89 -3.35 2.03
N GLY A 165 1.95 -2.73 2.76
CA GLY A 165 0.71 -2.19 2.19
C GLY A 165 0.75 -0.69 1.90
N GLY A 166 1.71 0.06 2.47
CA GLY A 166 1.71 1.52 2.47
C GLY A 166 1.72 2.12 1.07
N GLN A 167 2.43 1.53 0.10
CA GLN A 167 2.46 2.03 -1.27
C GLN A 167 1.12 1.88 -2.01
N VAL A 168 0.35 0.84 -1.69
CA VAL A 168 -1.01 0.66 -2.20
C VAL A 168 -1.93 1.70 -1.58
N LEU A 169 -1.88 1.85 -0.26
CA LEU A 169 -2.68 2.84 0.49
C LEU A 169 -2.40 4.27 0.02
N LYS A 170 -1.13 4.63 -0.19
CA LYS A 170 -0.71 5.93 -0.73
C LYS A 170 -1.39 6.23 -2.06
N LYS A 171 -1.33 5.32 -3.03
CA LYS A 171 -1.93 5.50 -4.36
C LYS A 171 -3.45 5.65 -4.28
N VAL A 172 -4.09 4.86 -3.40
CA VAL A 172 -5.53 4.92 -3.21
C VAL A 172 -5.95 6.25 -2.57
N ALA A 173 -5.26 6.68 -1.49
CA ALA A 173 -5.50 7.96 -0.84
C ALA A 173 -5.29 9.14 -1.79
N GLN A 174 -4.19 9.13 -2.55
CA GLN A 174 -3.87 10.17 -3.52
C GLN A 174 -5.01 10.36 -4.54
N ARG A 175 -5.50 9.26 -5.10
CA ARG A 175 -6.61 9.28 -6.06
C ARG A 175 -7.93 9.69 -5.41
N ALA A 176 -8.29 9.07 -4.28
CA ALA A 176 -9.58 9.27 -3.63
C ALA A 176 -9.75 10.72 -3.12
N LEU A 177 -8.68 11.28 -2.57
CA LEU A 177 -8.68 12.61 -1.95
C LEU A 177 -8.17 13.72 -2.88
N LYS A 178 -7.87 13.39 -4.14
CA LYS A 178 -7.33 14.30 -5.17
C LYS A 178 -6.09 15.07 -4.66
N LEU A 179 -5.19 14.36 -3.96
CA LEU A 179 -3.96 14.94 -3.39
C LEU A 179 -2.93 15.19 -4.49
N PRO A 180 -2.04 16.19 -4.31
CA PRO A 180 -1.09 16.59 -5.33
C PRO A 180 -0.09 15.45 -5.66
N PRO A 181 0.45 15.43 -6.89
CA PRO A 181 1.45 14.42 -7.30
C PRO A 181 2.79 14.58 -6.59
N THR A 182 3.03 15.74 -5.98
CA THR A 182 4.26 16.12 -5.27
C THR A 182 4.41 15.46 -3.90
N GLY A 183 3.35 14.84 -3.36
CA GLY A 183 3.42 13.99 -2.16
C GLY A 183 2.89 14.62 -0.87
N GLU A 184 2.53 15.91 -0.87
CA GLU A 184 2.01 16.60 0.31
C GLU A 184 0.70 15.95 0.82
N GLY A 185 0.63 15.75 2.13
CA GLY A 185 -0.47 15.02 2.78
C GLY A 185 -0.34 13.49 2.73
N LEU A 186 0.77 12.95 2.20
CA LEU A 186 1.08 11.53 2.14
C LEU A 186 2.54 11.21 2.52
N CYS A 187 3.24 12.13 3.20
CA CYS A 187 4.63 11.96 3.62
C CYS A 187 4.80 10.71 4.51
N PHE A 188 3.81 10.33 5.31
CA PHE A 188 3.82 9.10 6.12
C PHE A 188 4.18 7.85 5.31
N TYR A 189 3.69 7.76 4.07
CA TYR A 189 3.89 6.61 3.19
C TYR A 189 5.22 6.67 2.41
N GLU A 190 6.05 7.68 2.63
CA GLU A 190 7.33 7.87 1.94
C GLU A 190 8.50 7.56 2.88
N PHE A 191 9.36 6.62 2.46
CA PHE A 191 10.52 6.18 3.22
C PHE A 191 11.80 6.57 2.46
N GLU A 192 12.25 7.83 2.62
CA GLU A 192 13.39 8.37 1.88
C GLU A 192 14.69 7.57 2.10
N GLY A 193 14.89 7.03 3.31
CA GLY A 193 16.04 6.19 3.65
C GLY A 193 15.97 4.74 3.14
N ILE A 194 14.88 4.32 2.48
CA ILE A 194 14.66 2.93 2.07
C ILE A 194 14.48 2.85 0.54
N HIS A 195 15.52 2.37 -0.16
CA HIS A 195 15.48 2.18 -1.61
C HIS A 195 14.72 0.92 -2.05
N SER A 196 14.72 -0.13 -1.22
CA SER A 196 14.01 -1.39 -1.48
C SER A 196 13.30 -1.86 -0.22
N ALA A 197 11.97 -1.74 -0.21
CA ALA A 197 11.16 -2.22 0.90
C ALA A 197 11.31 -3.74 1.13
N LYS A 198 11.52 -4.53 0.06
CA LYS A 198 11.78 -5.98 0.16
C LYS A 198 13.08 -6.24 0.93
N ALA A 199 14.18 -5.63 0.50
CA ALA A 199 15.49 -5.81 1.13
C ALA A 199 15.50 -5.31 2.58
N PHE A 200 14.87 -4.16 2.85
CA PHE A 200 14.82 -3.62 4.20
C PHE A 200 13.98 -4.49 5.15
N LYS A 201 12.86 -5.06 4.68
CA LYS A 201 12.09 -6.03 5.49
C LYS A 201 12.88 -7.31 5.78
N GLN A 202 13.70 -7.78 4.85
CA GLN A 202 14.60 -8.92 5.08
C GLN A 202 15.66 -8.57 6.13
N LEU A 203 16.30 -7.40 6.02
CA LEU A 203 17.22 -6.88 7.02
C LEU A 203 16.56 -6.80 8.40
N TYR A 204 15.36 -6.22 8.49
CA TYR A 204 14.66 -6.08 9.76
C TYR A 204 14.33 -7.43 10.40
N ARG A 205 13.90 -8.43 9.60
CA ARG A 205 13.70 -9.81 10.08
C ARG A 205 14.98 -10.42 10.61
N SER A 206 16.08 -10.31 9.85
CA SER A 206 17.39 -10.78 10.29
C SER A 206 17.80 -10.14 11.63
N ARG A 207 17.60 -8.83 11.82
CA ARG A 207 17.88 -8.14 13.09
C ARG A 207 16.99 -8.59 14.25
N MET A 208 15.71 -8.90 14.00
CA MET A 208 14.85 -9.48 15.03
C MET A 208 15.36 -10.85 15.49
N ASN A 209 15.90 -11.64 14.56
CA ASN A 209 16.42 -12.98 14.85
C ASN A 209 17.77 -12.96 15.57
N GLU A 210 18.49 -11.83 15.58
CA GLU A 210 19.72 -11.62 16.36
C GLU A 210 19.45 -11.35 17.86
N LEU A 211 18.20 -11.12 18.26
CA LEU A 211 17.85 -10.91 19.66
C LEU A 211 17.99 -12.21 20.46
N ASP A 212 18.83 -12.19 21.49
CA ASP A 212 19.05 -13.32 22.40
C ASP A 212 17.85 -13.48 23.36
N LEU A 213 16.82 -14.19 22.91
CA LEU A 213 15.56 -14.40 23.61
C LEU A 213 15.27 -15.89 23.79
N ASP A 214 14.79 -16.26 24.99
CA ASP A 214 14.24 -17.59 25.22
C ASP A 214 12.86 -17.76 24.57
N GLU A 215 12.43 -19.01 24.38
CA GLU A 215 11.16 -19.34 23.73
C GLU A 215 9.95 -18.70 24.42
N LEU A 216 9.93 -18.67 25.76
CA LEU A 216 8.85 -18.04 26.51
C LEU A 216 8.77 -16.54 26.23
N THR A 217 9.90 -15.86 26.06
CA THR A 217 9.96 -14.44 25.72
C THR A 217 9.49 -14.21 24.28
N LYS A 218 9.88 -15.06 23.33
CA LYS A 218 9.38 -15.00 21.95
C LYS A 218 7.86 -15.17 21.90
N GLU A 219 7.30 -16.14 22.62
CA GLU A 219 5.84 -16.33 22.74
C GLU A 219 5.14 -15.09 23.29
N ARG A 220 5.71 -14.43 24.29
CA ARG A 220 5.19 -13.17 24.85
C ARG A 220 5.21 -12.03 23.83
N VAL A 221 6.27 -11.93 23.03
CA VAL A 221 6.37 -10.95 21.93
C VAL A 221 5.28 -11.22 20.87
N VAL A 222 5.03 -12.48 20.51
CA VAL A 222 3.95 -12.85 19.58
C VAL A 222 2.56 -12.54 20.16
N ALA A 223 2.34 -12.81 21.45
CA ALA A 223 1.09 -12.46 22.12
C ALA A 223 0.88 -10.93 22.14
N GLU A 224 1.93 -10.17 22.44
CA GLU A 224 1.88 -8.70 22.39
C GLU A 224 1.62 -8.19 20.97
N ALA A 225 2.16 -8.83 19.94
CA ALA A 225 1.92 -8.43 18.56
C ALA A 225 0.43 -8.59 18.18
N ASN A 226 -0.21 -9.68 18.62
CA ASN A 226 -1.65 -9.86 18.49
C ASN A 226 -2.45 -8.79 19.26
N LEU A 227 -1.97 -8.38 20.44
CA LEU A 227 -2.57 -7.27 21.17
C LEU A 227 -2.40 -5.93 20.42
N ALA A 228 -1.24 -5.69 19.80
CA ALA A 228 -1.03 -4.53 18.93
C ALA A 228 -2.01 -4.53 17.74
N PHE A 229 -2.24 -5.68 17.08
CA PHE A 229 -3.29 -5.79 16.05
C PHE A 229 -4.69 -5.48 16.61
N THR A 230 -5.00 -5.94 17.82
CA THR A 230 -6.27 -5.63 18.50
C THR A 230 -6.46 -4.13 18.67
N PHE A 231 -5.44 -3.40 19.14
CA PHE A 231 -5.51 -1.94 19.23
C PHE A 231 -5.71 -1.26 17.89
N ASN A 232 -5.06 -1.73 16.82
CA ASN A 232 -5.28 -1.18 15.48
C ASN A 232 -6.72 -1.39 15.02
N MET A 233 -7.30 -2.57 15.26
CA MET A 233 -8.70 -2.85 14.94
C MET A 233 -9.65 -1.97 15.76
N GLU A 234 -9.39 -1.73 17.05
CA GLU A 234 -10.18 -0.81 17.86
C GLU A 234 -10.17 0.61 17.30
N VAL A 235 -9.01 1.11 16.86
CA VAL A 235 -8.88 2.41 16.20
C VAL A 235 -9.67 2.43 14.88
N PHE A 236 -9.59 1.38 14.06
CA PHE A 236 -10.37 1.29 12.82
C PHE A 236 -11.87 1.28 13.08
N THR A 237 -12.33 0.56 14.10
CA THR A 237 -13.74 0.55 14.51
C THR A 237 -14.19 1.93 15.00
N GLU A 238 -13.38 2.61 15.81
CA GLU A 238 -13.70 3.98 16.25
C GLU A 238 -13.79 4.96 15.08
N LEU A 239 -12.84 4.88 14.13
CA LEU A 239 -12.87 5.68 12.91
C LEU A 239 -14.11 5.36 12.06
N GLU A 240 -14.49 4.10 11.95
CA GLU A 240 -15.72 3.71 11.24
C GLU A 240 -16.97 4.35 11.86
N GLU A 241 -17.09 4.35 13.19
CA GLU A 241 -18.22 4.98 13.88
C GLU A 241 -18.21 6.50 13.70
N LEU A 242 -17.05 7.15 13.80
CA LEU A 242 -16.91 8.58 13.54
C LEU A 242 -17.29 8.92 12.09
N GLY A 243 -16.87 8.08 11.14
CA GLY A 243 -17.18 8.20 9.72
C GLY A 243 -18.68 8.23 9.40
N LYS A 244 -19.51 7.55 10.20
CA LYS A 244 -20.98 7.55 10.04
C LYS A 244 -21.63 8.89 10.42
N THR A 245 -20.93 9.70 11.21
CA THR A 245 -21.44 10.99 11.70
C THR A 245 -20.91 12.18 10.90
N LEU A 246 -19.93 11.96 10.04
CA LEU A 246 -19.44 12.97 9.11
C LEU A 246 -20.49 13.24 8.02
N PRO A 247 -20.68 14.50 7.61
CA PRO A 247 -21.48 14.81 6.43
C PRO A 247 -20.89 14.06 5.23
N GLU A 248 -21.73 13.51 4.36
CA GLU A 248 -21.25 13.06 3.07
C GLU A 248 -20.68 14.29 2.34
N ASP A 249 -19.38 14.31 2.11
CA ASP A 249 -18.78 15.26 1.17
C ASP A 249 -19.55 15.09 -0.15
N VAL A 250 -20.26 16.13 -0.60
CA VAL A 250 -20.93 16.13 -1.91
C VAL A 250 -19.85 15.87 -2.93
N VAL A 251 -19.76 14.62 -3.39
CA VAL A 251 -18.88 14.23 -4.47
C VAL A 251 -19.41 14.93 -5.70
N ASP A 252 -18.82 16.07 -6.06
CA ASP A 252 -19.09 16.73 -7.33
C ASP A 252 -18.85 15.72 -8.46
N GLY A 253 -19.94 15.26 -9.07
CA GLY A 253 -19.97 14.51 -10.32
C GLY A 253 -20.24 13.02 -10.18
N ASP A 254 -21.51 12.66 -10.43
CA ASP A 254 -21.97 11.34 -10.83
C ASP A 254 -20.99 10.57 -11.72
N VAL A 255 -20.57 9.40 -11.27
CA VAL A 255 -20.30 8.27 -12.18
C VAL A 255 -21.43 7.29 -11.95
N PRO A 256 -22.42 7.19 -12.85
CA PRO A 256 -23.51 6.24 -12.67
C PRO A 256 -22.97 4.82 -12.70
N ALA A 257 -23.14 4.12 -11.59
CA ALA A 257 -23.09 2.66 -11.56
C ALA A 257 -24.21 2.12 -12.46
N HIS A 258 -23.82 1.31 -13.45
CA HIS A 258 -24.65 0.42 -14.27
C HIS A 258 -26.17 0.71 -14.28
N GLY A 259 -26.57 1.63 -15.16
CA GLY A 259 -27.95 1.76 -15.62
C GLY A 259 -28.14 0.99 -16.92
N ASP A 260 -29.10 0.07 -16.90
CA ASP A 260 -29.62 -0.65 -18.06
C ASP A 260 -30.01 0.34 -19.18
N MET A 261 -29.30 0.33 -20.31
CA MET A 261 -29.54 1.29 -21.38
C MET A 261 -29.65 0.57 -22.72
N GLN A 262 -30.89 0.25 -23.06
CA GLN A 262 -31.30 -0.15 -24.39
C GLN A 262 -31.18 1.06 -25.33
N GLY A 263 -30.03 1.19 -26.00
CA GLY A 263 -29.75 2.26 -26.97
C GLY A 263 -28.70 1.84 -28.00
N ASP A 264 -28.93 2.16 -29.28
CA ASP A 264 -28.04 1.78 -30.39
C ASP A 264 -26.64 2.41 -30.24
N ILE A 265 -25.69 1.56 -29.83
CA ILE A 265 -24.27 1.86 -29.56
C ILE A 265 -23.57 2.58 -30.73
N ARG A 266 -24.09 2.49 -31.95
CA ARG A 266 -23.50 3.14 -33.14
C ARG A 266 -23.62 4.66 -33.15
N LYS A 267 -24.39 5.26 -32.23
CA LYS A 267 -24.56 6.72 -32.13
C LYS A 267 -23.81 7.37 -30.96
N CYS A 268 -23.04 6.60 -30.17
CA CYS A 268 -22.26 7.15 -29.06
C CYS A 268 -20.91 7.72 -29.57
N PRO A 269 -20.61 9.02 -29.37
CA PRO A 269 -19.37 9.64 -29.85
C PRO A 269 -18.09 9.02 -29.26
N TYR A 270 -18.19 8.30 -28.14
CA TYR A 270 -17.08 7.58 -27.51
C TYR A 270 -16.78 6.21 -28.16
N TYR A 271 -17.73 5.63 -28.92
CA TYR A 271 -17.53 4.33 -29.60
C TYR A 271 -16.64 4.46 -30.85
N ALA A 272 -16.71 5.61 -31.54
CA ALA A 272 -15.85 5.92 -32.68
C ALA A 272 -14.36 6.03 -32.27
N ALA A 273 -14.08 6.54 -31.07
CA ALA A 273 -12.72 6.60 -30.52
C ALA A 273 -12.16 5.23 -30.14
N LYS A 274 -13.02 4.30 -29.67
CA LYS A 274 -12.63 2.93 -29.30
C LYS A 274 -12.28 2.06 -30.51
N MET A 275 -12.93 2.31 -31.67
CA MET A 275 -12.59 1.63 -32.93
C MET A 275 -11.32 2.15 -33.61
N ALA A 276 -10.88 3.37 -33.27
CA ALA A 276 -9.61 3.92 -33.78
C ALA A 276 -8.37 3.32 -33.09
N ALA A 277 -8.54 2.73 -31.91
CA ALA A 277 -7.46 2.15 -31.11
C ALA A 277 -7.22 0.65 -31.36
N SER A 278 -8.15 -0.07 -32.00
CA SER A 278 -7.94 -1.47 -32.40
C SER A 278 -7.35 -1.53 -33.82
N GLY A 279 -6.02 -1.65 -33.87
CA GLY A 279 -5.21 -1.58 -35.09
C GLY A 279 -5.73 -2.41 -36.25
N GLY A 280 -5.95 -1.74 -37.38
CA GLY A 280 -6.14 -2.34 -38.68
C GLY A 280 -5.17 -1.72 -39.69
N THR A 281 -4.52 -2.57 -40.48
CA THR A 281 -3.54 -2.28 -41.55
C THR A 281 -3.98 -1.19 -42.56
N SER A 282 -5.27 -0.82 -42.55
CA SER A 282 -5.84 0.27 -43.34
C SER A 282 -5.38 1.68 -42.89
N TYR A 283 -5.13 1.91 -41.58
CA TYR A 283 -4.75 3.24 -41.09
C TYR A 283 -3.32 3.61 -41.49
N ALA A 284 -2.38 2.66 -41.35
CA ALA A 284 -0.99 2.84 -41.79
C ALA A 284 -0.92 3.13 -43.30
N CYS A 285 -1.74 2.44 -44.10
CA CYS A 285 -1.79 2.66 -45.55
C CYS A 285 -2.37 4.04 -45.92
N ARG A 286 -3.35 4.55 -45.17
CA ARG A 286 -3.90 5.91 -45.38
C ARG A 286 -2.95 7.02 -44.97
N VAL A 287 -2.21 6.85 -43.87
CA VAL A 287 -1.21 7.83 -43.42
C VAL A 287 -0.03 7.88 -44.38
N ALA A 288 0.44 6.73 -44.87
CA ALA A 288 1.50 6.67 -45.89
C ALA A 288 1.09 7.35 -47.21
N MET A 289 -0.14 7.10 -47.68
CA MET A 289 -0.70 7.74 -48.88
C MET A 289 -0.89 9.25 -48.72
N ALA A 290 -1.22 9.73 -47.51
CA ALA A 290 -1.34 11.17 -47.23
C ALA A 290 0.02 11.88 -47.21
N LEU A 291 1.06 11.24 -46.69
CA LEU A 291 2.43 11.76 -46.68
C LEU A 291 3.04 11.85 -48.09
N LEU A 292 2.71 10.90 -48.97
CA LEU A 292 3.15 10.90 -50.38
C LEU A 292 2.44 11.96 -51.25
N ARG A 293 1.35 12.56 -50.76
CA ARG A 293 0.55 13.55 -51.50
C ARG A 293 0.94 15.00 -51.19
N ASN A 294 1.76 15.22 -50.17
CA ASN A 294 2.24 16.55 -49.78
C ASN A 294 3.67 16.77 -50.31
N PRO A 295 3.97 17.87 -51.03
CA PRO A 295 5.30 18.15 -51.57
C PRO A 295 6.39 18.17 -50.50
N THR A 296 6.07 18.60 -49.27
CA THR A 296 6.99 18.58 -48.13
C THR A 296 7.32 17.15 -47.68
N GLY A 297 6.33 16.25 -47.74
CA GLY A 297 6.50 14.83 -47.39
C GLY A 297 7.30 14.06 -48.43
N GLN A 298 7.15 14.40 -49.72
CA GLN A 298 7.97 13.82 -50.80
C GLN A 298 9.45 14.20 -50.67
N VAL A 299 9.74 15.45 -50.30
CA VAL A 299 11.12 15.91 -50.07
C VAL A 299 11.75 15.17 -48.88
N LEU A 300 11.03 15.05 -47.76
CA LEU A 300 11.51 14.32 -46.57
C LEU A 300 11.83 12.85 -46.88
N LEU A 301 10.95 12.17 -47.63
CA LEU A 301 11.16 10.78 -48.04
C LEU A 301 12.37 10.65 -48.97
N ALA A 302 12.54 11.55 -49.94
CA ALA A 302 13.69 11.56 -50.84
C ALA A 302 15.01 11.79 -50.10
N THR A 303 15.05 12.70 -49.11
CA THR A 303 16.23 12.90 -48.26
C THR A 303 16.56 11.69 -47.40
N CYS A 304 15.56 11.00 -46.84
CA CYS A 304 15.79 9.77 -46.07
C CYS A 304 16.34 8.64 -46.95
N VAL A 305 15.80 8.46 -48.16
CA VAL A 305 16.28 7.44 -49.10
C VAL A 305 17.72 7.74 -49.56
N ALA A 306 18.04 9.00 -49.83
CA ALA A 306 19.40 9.40 -50.20
C ALA A 306 20.40 9.20 -49.04
N ALA A 307 20.01 9.50 -47.80
CA ALA A 307 20.84 9.28 -46.61
C ALA A 307 21.09 7.78 -46.35
N VAL A 308 20.07 6.95 -46.50
CA VAL A 308 20.19 5.49 -46.34
C VAL A 308 21.04 4.87 -47.46
N ALA A 309 20.88 5.33 -48.71
CA ALA A 309 21.71 4.88 -49.82
C ALA A 309 23.19 5.31 -49.67
N GLY A 310 23.44 6.53 -49.16
CA GLY A 310 24.79 7.01 -48.85
C GLY A 310 25.46 6.22 -47.73
N LEU A 311 24.72 5.90 -46.66
CA LEU A 311 25.20 5.05 -45.56
C LEU A 311 25.49 3.61 -46.02
N ALA A 312 24.63 3.04 -46.87
CA ALA A 312 24.86 1.72 -47.43
C ALA A 312 26.06 1.67 -48.40
N ALA A 313 26.26 2.71 -49.21
CA ALA A 313 27.41 2.81 -50.11
C ALA A 313 28.75 3.01 -49.35
N TRP A 314 28.74 3.74 -48.23
CA TRP A 314 29.92 3.86 -47.35
C TRP A 314 30.22 2.53 -46.64
N TYR A 315 29.20 1.78 -46.21
CA TYR A 315 29.40 0.49 -45.55
C TYR A 315 29.94 -0.61 -46.49
N LEU A 316 29.84 -0.43 -47.81
CA LEU A 316 30.24 -1.41 -48.83
C LEU A 316 31.54 -1.03 -49.60
N MET A 317 32.19 0.09 -49.26
CA MET A 317 33.53 0.46 -49.73
C MET A 317 34.56 0.25 -48.63
#